data_AF-A0A4R3VTQ3-F1
#
_entry.id   AF-A0A4R3VTQ3-F1
#
_cell.length_a   1.000
_cell.length_b   1.000
_cell.length_c   1.000
_cell.angle_alpha   90.00
_cell.angle_beta   90.00
_cell.angle_gamma   90.00
#
_symmetry.space_group_name_H-M   'P 1'
#
loop_
_entity.id
_entity.type
_entity.pdbx_description
1 polymer ?
#
loop_
_entity_poly.entity_id
_entity_poly.type
_entity_poly.pdbx_seq_one_letter_code
_entity_poly.pdbx_strand_id
1 'polypeptide(L)'
;MQFSDAQPSVLVYDSGTSIGLFLTQELIGKGLKVHLLLSEPSANSSLYGSIVKDKNLFEIHEFSGDCLSNYNAIIFPHQPQKIFIPPPKLVLNKLFSSELDKSPIQGVDDGRVSLIGYAQNQGIEVIQTPGYYCTDIEMEHIIDAIIAYLKSSNRYLLVNSLDVPLWISSQDNLPLSSNFEDMEFEKLQQYYSLQLRDVIKVVFEVVGAELEFCGRGPQERGIIVDYENELLVESTHIRLGNTVVKINDTLHEQLSDNFTSPVKTSDSYEINDSLIDWLKRLTHKKVLK
;
A
#
# COMPACT_ATOMS: atom_id res chain seq x y z
N MET A 1 1.97 -39.26 -23.02
CA MET A 1 1.87 -38.15 -22.06
C MET A 1 0.90 -37.14 -22.65
N GLN A 2 -0.31 -37.05 -22.11
CA GLN A 2 -1.21 -35.94 -22.41
C GLN A 2 -0.69 -34.74 -21.61
N PHE A 3 -0.20 -33.71 -22.28
CA PHE A 3 -0.15 -32.38 -21.67
C PHE A 3 -1.61 -31.97 -21.51
N SER A 4 -2.09 -31.82 -20.28
CA SER A 4 -3.44 -31.31 -20.08
C SER A 4 -3.49 -29.87 -20.58
N ASP A 5 -4.49 -29.55 -21.41
CA ASP A 5 -4.91 -28.18 -21.75
C ASP A 5 -5.51 -27.45 -20.53
N ALA A 6 -4.91 -27.62 -19.35
CA ALA A 6 -5.33 -26.95 -18.14
C ALA A 6 -4.89 -25.50 -18.24
N GLN A 7 -5.86 -24.60 -18.26
CA GLN A 7 -5.62 -23.16 -18.20
C GLN A 7 -4.70 -22.85 -17.01
N PRO A 8 -3.61 -22.09 -17.20
CA PRO A 8 -2.71 -21.74 -16.11
C PRO A 8 -3.47 -20.99 -15.01
N SER A 9 -3.26 -21.40 -13.77
CA SER A 9 -3.96 -20.86 -12.60
C SER A 9 -3.01 -20.12 -11.67
N VAL A 10 -3.55 -19.10 -11.00
CA VAL A 10 -2.86 -18.29 -9.98
C VAL A 10 -3.75 -18.12 -8.77
N LEU A 11 -3.16 -17.84 -7.61
CA LEU A 11 -3.89 -17.58 -6.37
C LEU A 11 -3.68 -16.14 -5.91
N VAL A 12 -4.74 -15.46 -5.48
CA VAL A 12 -4.68 -14.12 -4.88
C VAL A 12 -5.13 -14.23 -3.42
N TYR A 13 -4.23 -13.95 -2.48
CA TYR A 13 -4.52 -13.90 -1.06
C TYR A 13 -5.19 -12.58 -0.67
N ASP A 14 -6.01 -12.58 0.39
CA ASP A 14 -6.75 -11.43 0.90
C ASP A 14 -7.36 -10.56 -0.22
N SER A 15 -7.98 -11.27 -1.17
CA SER A 15 -8.46 -10.63 -2.39
C SER A 15 -9.58 -9.62 -2.14
N GLY A 16 -10.16 -9.58 -0.92
CA GLY A 16 -11.34 -8.81 -0.49
C GLY A 16 -11.17 -7.29 -0.53
N THR A 17 -9.95 -6.83 -0.76
CA THR A 17 -9.59 -5.41 -0.88
C THR A 17 -9.80 -4.91 -2.32
N SER A 18 -9.92 -3.58 -2.50
CA SER A 18 -9.98 -2.99 -3.85
C SER A 18 -8.76 -3.34 -4.70
N ILE A 19 -7.58 -3.49 -4.09
CA ILE A 19 -6.37 -3.93 -4.79
C ILE A 19 -6.45 -5.41 -5.16
N GLY A 20 -6.92 -6.27 -4.25
CA GLY A 20 -7.10 -7.68 -4.54
C GLY A 20 -8.09 -7.91 -5.68
N LEU A 21 -9.19 -7.13 -5.70
CA LEU A 21 -10.16 -7.10 -6.79
C LEU A 21 -9.56 -6.63 -8.11
N PHE A 22 -8.83 -5.51 -8.09
CA PHE A 22 -8.15 -4.98 -9.26
C PHE A 22 -7.16 -5.97 -9.84
N LEU A 23 -6.27 -6.53 -9.00
CA LEU A 23 -5.31 -7.56 -9.39
C LEU A 23 -6.01 -8.79 -9.99
N THR A 24 -7.16 -9.17 -9.44
CA THR A 24 -7.97 -10.27 -9.99
C THR A 24 -8.42 -9.99 -11.42
N GLN A 25 -8.93 -8.77 -11.70
CA GLN A 25 -9.34 -8.39 -13.04
C GLN A 25 -8.19 -8.46 -14.05
N GLU A 26 -7.02 -7.93 -13.67
CA GLU A 26 -5.83 -7.94 -14.51
C GLU A 26 -5.35 -9.35 -14.85
N LEU A 27 -5.30 -10.24 -13.84
CA LEU A 27 -4.88 -11.63 -14.04
C LEU A 27 -5.86 -12.39 -14.94
N ILE A 28 -7.16 -12.14 -14.79
CA ILE A 28 -8.19 -12.70 -15.68
C ILE A 28 -8.03 -12.15 -17.11
N GLY A 29 -7.79 -10.84 -17.27
CA GLY A 29 -7.53 -10.21 -18.57
C GLY A 29 -6.33 -10.82 -19.30
N LYS A 30 -5.31 -11.26 -18.55
CA LYS A 30 -4.15 -12.01 -19.07
C LYS A 30 -4.46 -13.49 -19.39
N GLY A 31 -5.72 -13.91 -19.30
CA GLY A 31 -6.17 -15.27 -19.64
C GLY A 31 -5.89 -16.32 -18.57
N LEU A 32 -5.58 -15.91 -17.33
CA LEU A 32 -5.31 -16.82 -16.22
C LEU A 32 -6.61 -17.20 -15.51
N LYS A 33 -6.68 -18.43 -14.99
CA LYS A 33 -7.70 -18.81 -14.02
C LYS A 33 -7.29 -18.32 -12.63
N VAL A 34 -8.15 -17.57 -11.94
CA VAL A 34 -7.79 -16.95 -10.65
C VAL A 34 -8.51 -17.62 -9.49
N HIS A 35 -7.75 -18.12 -8.52
CA HIS A 35 -8.26 -18.63 -7.25
C HIS A 35 -8.15 -17.55 -6.18
N LEU A 36 -9.27 -17.13 -5.63
CA LEU A 36 -9.38 -16.06 -4.66
C LEU A 36 -9.44 -16.64 -3.27
N LEU A 37 -8.51 -16.25 -2.41
CA LEU A 37 -8.41 -16.72 -1.04
C LEU A 37 -8.79 -15.57 -0.08
N LEU A 38 -9.80 -15.80 0.77
CA LEU A 38 -10.42 -14.76 1.62
C LEU A 38 -10.42 -15.18 3.09
N SER A 39 -9.81 -14.38 3.97
CA SER A 39 -9.90 -14.55 5.42
C SER A 39 -11.22 -13.95 5.94
N GLU A 40 -12.15 -14.82 6.35
CA GLU A 40 -13.46 -14.49 6.95
C GLU A 40 -14.43 -13.60 6.10
N PRO A 41 -15.74 -13.47 6.45
CA PRO A 41 -16.78 -12.98 5.53
C PRO A 41 -16.77 -11.44 5.44
N SER A 42 -15.63 -10.86 5.12
CA SER A 42 -15.47 -9.48 4.66
C SER A 42 -15.84 -9.34 3.17
N ALA A 43 -16.05 -10.46 2.48
CA ALA A 43 -16.46 -10.47 1.10
C ALA A 43 -17.92 -10.01 0.97
N ASN A 44 -18.07 -8.77 0.52
CA ASN A 44 -19.15 -8.47 -0.41
C ASN A 44 -19.01 -9.42 -1.62
N SER A 45 -19.55 -10.63 -1.53
CA SER A 45 -19.67 -11.56 -2.68
C SER A 45 -20.38 -10.88 -3.87
N SER A 46 -21.20 -9.86 -3.58
CA SER A 46 -21.79 -8.92 -4.53
C SER A 46 -20.78 -8.07 -5.31
N LEU A 47 -19.64 -7.67 -4.71
CA LEU A 47 -18.56 -6.90 -5.35
C LEU A 47 -17.82 -7.76 -6.38
N TYR A 48 -17.53 -9.04 -6.11
CA TYR A 48 -16.93 -9.92 -7.11
C TYR A 48 -17.91 -10.27 -8.24
N GLY A 49 -19.18 -10.48 -7.88
CA GLY A 49 -20.24 -10.77 -8.85
C GLY A 49 -20.52 -9.62 -9.81
N SER A 50 -20.19 -8.36 -9.45
CA SER A 50 -20.30 -7.20 -10.35
C SER A 50 -19.05 -6.98 -11.21
N ILE A 51 -17.89 -7.48 -10.76
CA ILE A 51 -16.58 -7.23 -11.37
C ILE A 51 -16.23 -8.26 -12.46
N VAL A 52 -16.63 -9.52 -12.31
CA VAL A 52 -16.32 -10.56 -13.30
C VAL A 52 -17.60 -11.18 -13.86
N LYS A 53 -17.87 -10.91 -15.15
CA LYS A 53 -19.06 -11.42 -15.86
C LYS A 53 -19.01 -12.94 -16.10
N ASP A 54 -17.81 -13.51 -16.20
CA ASP A 54 -17.62 -14.95 -16.42
C ASP A 54 -17.15 -15.66 -15.15
N LYS A 55 -18.07 -16.42 -14.54
CA LYS A 55 -17.82 -17.20 -13.33
C LYS A 55 -16.88 -18.40 -13.54
N ASN A 56 -16.52 -18.72 -14.78
CA ASN A 56 -15.58 -19.81 -15.06
C ASN A 56 -14.11 -19.38 -14.94
N LEU A 57 -13.85 -18.07 -14.91
CA LEU A 57 -12.49 -17.51 -14.87
C LEU A 57 -11.93 -17.35 -13.46
N PHE A 58 -12.77 -17.53 -12.43
CA PHE A 58 -12.34 -17.45 -11.04
C PHE A 58 -13.09 -18.40 -10.10
N GLU A 59 -12.45 -18.76 -9.00
CA GLU A 59 -13.04 -19.55 -7.92
C GLU A 59 -12.75 -18.89 -6.57
N ILE A 60 -13.77 -18.76 -5.73
CA ILE A 60 -13.65 -18.15 -4.41
C ILE A 60 -13.49 -19.25 -3.36
N HIS A 61 -12.49 -19.09 -2.51
CA HIS A 61 -12.18 -19.95 -1.38
C HIS A 61 -12.19 -19.13 -0.09
N GLU A 62 -13.22 -19.31 0.71
CA GLU A 62 -13.37 -18.68 2.02
C GLU A 62 -12.76 -19.58 3.10
N PHE A 63 -12.04 -19.00 4.06
CA PHE A 63 -11.54 -19.74 5.21
C PHE A 63 -11.78 -18.99 6.52
N SER A 64 -12.02 -19.78 7.57
CA SER A 64 -11.98 -19.32 8.95
C SER A 64 -10.75 -19.90 9.64
N GLY A 65 -9.91 -19.02 10.18
CA GLY A 65 -8.67 -19.37 10.89
C GLY A 65 -7.50 -19.81 9.99
N ASP A 66 -6.30 -19.50 10.45
CA ASP A 66 -5.04 -19.77 9.74
C ASP A 66 -4.54 -21.19 9.99
N CYS A 67 -5.11 -22.16 9.29
CA CYS A 67 -4.69 -23.56 9.39
C CYS A 67 -4.10 -24.06 8.07
N LEU A 68 -2.95 -24.74 8.15
CA LEU A 68 -2.26 -25.40 7.03
C LEU A 68 -3.18 -26.35 6.22
N SER A 69 -4.20 -26.93 6.87
CA SER A 69 -5.20 -27.77 6.21
C SER A 69 -6.00 -27.02 5.15
N ASN A 70 -6.26 -25.72 5.36
CA ASN A 70 -7.03 -24.89 4.44
C ASN A 70 -6.23 -24.64 3.16
N TYR A 71 -4.94 -24.35 3.29
CA TYR A 71 -4.05 -24.19 2.14
C TYR A 71 -3.89 -25.48 1.33
N ASN A 72 -3.75 -26.63 2.00
CA ASN A 72 -3.70 -27.92 1.32
C ASN A 72 -4.96 -28.21 0.51
N ALA A 73 -6.16 -27.86 1.02
CA ALA A 73 -7.41 -28.12 0.31
C ALA A 73 -7.55 -27.33 -1.01
N ILE A 74 -6.81 -26.23 -1.18
CA ILE A 74 -6.91 -25.31 -2.32
C ILE A 74 -5.69 -25.44 -3.22
N ILE A 75 -4.49 -25.31 -2.65
CA ILE A 75 -3.25 -25.28 -3.42
C ILE A 75 -2.95 -26.66 -4.02
N PHE A 76 -3.23 -27.75 -3.30
CA PHE A 76 -2.93 -29.10 -3.78
C PHE A 76 -3.79 -29.51 -5.00
N PRO A 77 -5.14 -29.30 -5.02
CA PRO A 77 -5.94 -29.66 -6.19
C PRO A 77 -5.77 -28.71 -7.37
N HIS A 78 -5.52 -27.43 -7.11
CA HIS A 78 -5.49 -26.40 -8.16
C HIS A 78 -4.10 -26.08 -8.71
N GLN A 79 -3.04 -26.45 -7.97
CA GLN A 79 -1.63 -26.28 -8.33
C GLN A 79 -1.32 -24.91 -8.96
N PRO A 80 -1.63 -23.80 -8.26
CA PRO A 80 -1.38 -22.46 -8.78
C PRO A 80 0.11 -22.28 -9.08
N GLN A 81 0.40 -21.67 -10.22
CA GLN A 81 1.78 -21.39 -10.65
C GLN A 81 2.43 -20.32 -9.78
N LYS A 82 1.62 -19.36 -9.34
CA LYS A 82 2.06 -18.22 -8.52
C LYS A 82 1.01 -17.86 -7.48
N ILE A 83 1.47 -17.31 -6.36
CA ILE A 83 0.65 -16.72 -5.33
C ILE A 83 0.93 -15.22 -5.27
N PHE A 84 -0.11 -14.42 -5.46
CA PHE A 84 -0.04 -12.98 -5.30
C PHE A 84 -0.58 -12.56 -3.95
N ILE A 85 0.16 -11.69 -3.27
CA ILE A 85 -0.22 -11.13 -1.97
C ILE A 85 -0.34 -9.60 -2.13
N PRO A 86 -1.56 -9.02 -2.01
CA PRO A 86 -1.76 -7.58 -2.03
C PRO A 86 -1.10 -6.91 -0.80
N PRO A 87 -0.89 -5.59 -0.83
CA PRO A 87 -0.36 -4.89 0.32
C PRO A 87 -1.42 -4.89 1.44
N PRO A 88 -1.03 -5.08 2.70
CA PRO A 88 -1.98 -5.10 3.81
C PRO A 88 -2.57 -3.69 4.01
N LYS A 89 -3.72 -3.62 4.69
CA LYS A 89 -4.30 -2.34 5.10
C LYS A 89 -3.35 -1.58 6.03
N LEU A 90 -3.22 -0.27 5.82
CA LEU A 90 -2.37 0.58 6.63
C LEU A 90 -2.83 0.62 8.10
N VAL A 91 -1.87 0.48 9.01
CA VAL A 91 -2.01 0.82 10.43
C VAL A 91 -1.13 2.03 10.72
N LEU A 92 -1.70 3.17 11.08
CA LEU A 92 -0.98 4.46 11.15
C LEU A 92 0.30 4.43 11.99
N ASN A 93 0.31 3.70 13.11
CA ASN A 93 1.49 3.57 13.97
C ASN A 93 2.69 2.94 13.26
N LYS A 94 2.49 2.24 12.14
CA LYS A 94 3.56 1.76 11.27
C LYS A 94 4.36 2.87 10.64
N LEU A 95 3.78 4.07 10.46
CA LEU A 95 4.45 5.20 9.84
C LEU A 95 5.07 6.16 10.86
N PHE A 96 4.41 6.43 11.98
CA PHE A 96 4.76 7.57 12.87
C PHE A 96 5.11 7.21 14.33
N SER A 97 5.18 5.93 14.70
CA SER A 97 5.42 5.57 16.11
C SER A 97 6.88 5.79 16.55
N SER A 98 7.07 6.39 17.73
CA SER A 98 8.38 6.58 18.36
C SER A 98 8.91 5.31 19.03
N GLU A 99 8.02 4.40 19.41
CA GLU A 99 8.34 3.10 19.98
C GLU A 99 7.58 2.04 19.17
N LEU A 100 8.21 0.89 18.87
CA LEU A 100 7.39 -0.29 18.59
C LEU A 100 6.70 -0.60 19.91
N ASP A 101 5.39 -0.41 19.93
CA ASP A 101 4.59 -0.91 21.02
C ASP A 101 5.00 -2.38 21.25
N LYS A 102 5.31 -2.77 22.49
CA LYS A 102 5.70 -4.17 22.81
C LYS A 102 4.53 -5.13 22.62
N SER A 103 3.33 -4.59 22.42
CA SER A 103 2.25 -5.22 21.69
C SER A 103 2.85 -5.86 20.44
N PRO A 104 2.80 -7.20 20.25
CA PRO A 104 3.28 -7.78 19.00
C PRO A 104 2.70 -6.93 17.88
N ILE A 105 3.57 -6.42 17.01
CA ILE A 105 3.23 -5.77 15.74
C ILE A 105 1.88 -6.37 15.33
N GLN A 106 0.78 -5.64 15.53
CA GLN A 106 -0.54 -6.28 15.40
C GLN A 106 -0.61 -6.81 13.97
N GLY A 107 -0.54 -8.14 13.89
CA GLY A 107 -0.40 -9.04 12.74
C GLY A 107 0.39 -8.51 11.55
N VAL A 108 1.62 -9.00 11.34
CA VAL A 108 1.76 -9.68 10.04
C VAL A 108 0.78 -10.84 10.16
N ASP A 109 -0.31 -10.80 9.41
CA ASP A 109 -1.35 -11.82 9.43
C ASP A 109 -0.70 -13.21 9.53
N ASP A 110 -0.95 -13.94 10.63
CA ASP A 110 -0.32 -15.26 10.89
C ASP A 110 -0.62 -16.21 9.71
N GLY A 111 -1.75 -15.97 9.01
CA GLY A 111 -2.11 -16.59 7.75
C GLY A 111 -1.13 -16.29 6.62
N ARG A 112 -0.73 -15.04 6.42
CA ARG A 112 0.24 -14.63 5.39
C ARG A 112 1.59 -15.30 5.61
N VAL A 113 2.10 -15.34 6.84
CA VAL A 113 3.37 -16.01 7.16
C VAL A 113 3.28 -17.50 6.86
N SER A 114 2.18 -18.13 7.28
CA SER A 114 1.94 -19.55 7.07
C SER A 114 1.82 -19.90 5.58
N LEU A 115 1.14 -19.07 4.80
CA LEU A 115 0.99 -19.22 3.35
C LEU A 115 2.34 -19.10 2.63
N ILE A 116 3.16 -18.11 2.99
CA ILE A 116 4.50 -17.93 2.42
C ILE A 116 5.37 -19.15 2.71
N GLY A 117 5.39 -19.61 3.97
CA GLY A 117 6.16 -20.80 4.35
C GLY A 117 5.68 -22.06 3.62
N TYR A 118 4.37 -22.22 3.45
CA TYR A 118 3.80 -23.32 2.67
C TYR A 118 4.21 -23.25 1.19
N ALA A 119 4.07 -22.08 0.55
CA ALA A 119 4.40 -21.86 -0.85
C ALA A 119 5.89 -22.15 -1.13
N GLN A 120 6.77 -21.70 -0.25
CA GLN A 120 8.21 -21.99 -0.32
C GLN A 120 8.49 -23.49 -0.27
N ASN A 121 7.83 -24.23 0.63
CA ASN A 121 7.97 -25.69 0.72
C ASN A 121 7.47 -26.43 -0.53
N GLN A 122 6.49 -25.86 -1.23
CA GLN A 122 5.95 -26.42 -2.49
C GLN A 122 6.68 -25.91 -3.75
N GLY A 123 7.68 -25.03 -3.61
CA GLY A 123 8.37 -24.42 -4.74
C GLY A 123 7.49 -23.47 -5.57
N ILE A 124 6.43 -22.92 -4.96
CA ILE A 124 5.51 -21.98 -5.61
C ILE A 124 6.04 -20.56 -5.43
N GLU A 125 6.11 -19.81 -6.53
CA GLU A 125 6.55 -18.42 -6.51
C GLU A 125 5.53 -17.53 -5.80
N VAL A 126 6.00 -16.72 -4.84
CA VAL A 126 5.18 -15.73 -4.14
C VAL A 126 5.55 -14.33 -4.60
N ILE A 127 4.59 -13.59 -5.14
CA ILE A 127 4.73 -12.20 -5.56
C ILE A 127 4.01 -11.32 -4.55
N GLN A 128 4.77 -10.47 -3.86
CA GLN A 128 4.24 -9.53 -2.88
C GLN A 128 4.23 -8.12 -3.45
N THR A 129 3.07 -7.47 -3.36
CA THR A 129 2.96 -6.04 -3.66
C THR A 129 3.49 -5.25 -2.46
N PRO A 130 4.47 -4.34 -2.64
CA PRO A 130 5.07 -3.61 -1.53
C PRO A 130 4.14 -2.50 -1.00
N GLY A 131 4.34 -2.11 0.25
CA GLY A 131 3.66 -0.95 0.85
C GLY A 131 2.34 -1.28 1.55
N TYR A 132 1.44 -0.30 1.63
CA TYR A 132 0.15 -0.42 2.32
C TYR A 132 -1.02 0.05 1.48
N TYR A 133 -2.15 -0.64 1.62
CA TYR A 133 -3.45 -0.17 1.16
C TYR A 133 -4.01 0.92 2.09
N CYS A 134 -4.44 2.03 1.50
CA CYS A 134 -5.02 3.19 2.18
C CYS A 134 -6.37 3.55 1.55
N THR A 135 -7.39 3.74 2.38
CA THR A 135 -8.61 4.45 1.96
C THR A 135 -8.47 5.95 2.25
N ASP A 136 -9.47 6.73 1.85
CA ASP A 136 -9.57 8.16 2.20
C ASP A 136 -9.43 8.39 3.73
N ILE A 137 -9.95 7.48 4.56
CA ILE A 137 -9.86 7.57 6.03
C ILE A 137 -8.42 7.47 6.51
N GLU A 138 -7.67 6.48 6.03
CA GLU A 138 -6.27 6.31 6.42
C GLU A 138 -5.42 7.48 5.92
N MET A 139 -5.72 8.01 4.74
CA MET A 139 -5.04 9.22 4.26
C MET A 139 -5.34 10.46 5.08
N GLU A 140 -6.60 10.66 5.49
CA GLU A 140 -6.94 11.73 6.42
C GLU A 140 -6.15 11.63 7.72
N HIS A 141 -6.02 10.43 8.29
CA HIS A 141 -5.23 10.23 9.51
C HIS A 141 -3.73 10.52 9.32
N ILE A 142 -3.15 10.20 8.16
CA ILE A 142 -1.77 10.59 7.85
C ILE A 142 -1.63 12.11 7.83
N ILE A 143 -2.53 12.81 7.13
CA ILE A 143 -2.54 14.28 7.05
C ILE A 143 -2.70 14.89 8.45
N ASP A 144 -3.65 14.38 9.24
CA ASP A 144 -3.93 14.85 10.59
C ASP A 144 -2.71 14.69 11.50
N ALA A 145 -1.95 13.59 11.38
CA ALA A 145 -0.70 13.38 12.11
C ALA A 145 0.38 14.42 11.74
N ILE A 146 0.54 14.72 10.45
CA ILE A 146 1.49 15.73 9.98
C ILE A 146 1.08 17.13 10.47
N ILE A 147 -0.20 17.50 10.34
CA ILE A 147 -0.72 18.78 10.81
C ILE A 147 -0.58 18.91 12.33
N ALA A 148 -0.86 17.85 13.08
CA ALA A 148 -0.67 17.83 14.53
C ALA A 148 0.80 18.09 14.91
N TYR A 149 1.75 17.51 14.16
CA TYR A 149 3.16 17.85 14.31
C TYR A 149 3.43 19.34 14.05
N LEU A 150 2.95 19.90 12.93
CA LEU A 150 3.18 21.31 12.57
C LEU A 150 2.70 22.27 13.66
N LYS A 151 1.58 21.95 14.32
CA LYS A 151 0.98 22.69 15.44
C LYS A 151 1.64 22.42 16.81
N SER A 152 2.50 21.41 16.91
CA SER A 152 3.15 21.01 18.16
C SER A 152 4.43 21.79 18.44
N SER A 153 5.01 21.59 19.62
CA SER A 153 6.36 22.06 19.98
C SER A 153 7.46 21.02 19.65
N ASN A 154 7.10 19.91 19.00
CA ASN A 154 8.06 18.86 18.66
C ASN A 154 9.07 19.39 17.65
N ARG A 155 10.35 19.04 17.84
CA ARG A 155 11.42 19.54 16.98
C ARG A 155 11.36 18.92 15.57
N TYR A 156 10.92 17.67 15.47
CA TYR A 156 10.88 16.90 14.22
C TYR A 156 9.63 16.02 14.19
N LEU A 157 9.09 15.81 12.99
CA LEU A 157 8.21 14.69 12.65
C LEU A 157 9.08 13.44 12.55
N LEU A 158 8.84 12.47 13.44
CA LEU A 158 9.47 11.16 13.36
C LEU A 158 8.67 10.26 12.43
N VAL A 159 9.35 9.64 11.47
CA VAL A 159 8.76 8.69 10.53
C VAL A 159 9.58 7.40 10.52
N ASN A 160 8.95 6.25 10.32
CA ASN A 160 9.66 4.97 10.34
C ASN A 160 10.33 4.65 8.99
N SER A 161 9.74 5.13 7.89
CA SER A 161 10.33 5.07 6.55
C SER A 161 9.69 6.12 5.66
N LEU A 162 10.46 6.71 4.75
CA LEU A 162 9.98 7.67 3.75
C LEU A 162 9.53 6.99 2.46
N ASP A 163 10.16 5.88 2.11
CA ASP A 163 9.95 5.12 0.87
C ASP A 163 8.90 4.03 1.05
N VAL A 164 7.77 4.39 1.66
CA VAL A 164 6.64 3.48 1.85
C VAL A 164 5.63 3.74 0.74
N PRO A 165 5.38 2.80 -0.19
CA PRO A 165 4.30 2.93 -1.16
C PRO A 165 2.95 2.89 -0.43
N LEU A 166 2.12 3.90 -0.69
CA LEU A 166 0.76 4.06 -0.18
C LEU A 166 -0.19 3.92 -1.36
N TRP A 167 -0.92 2.82 -1.37
CA TRP A 167 -1.85 2.46 -2.42
C TRP A 167 -3.23 3.00 -2.10
N ILE A 168 -3.66 4.00 -2.86
CA ILE A 168 -4.84 4.77 -2.52
C ILE A 168 -6.05 4.20 -3.27
N SER A 169 -7.02 3.72 -2.49
CA SER A 169 -8.36 3.42 -2.98
C SER A 169 -9.30 4.51 -2.47
N SER A 170 -9.49 5.54 -3.28
CA SER A 170 -10.52 6.54 -3.03
C SER A 170 -11.85 5.96 -3.45
N GLN A 171 -12.82 5.91 -2.53
CA GLN A 171 -14.18 5.46 -2.86
C GLN A 171 -14.87 6.42 -3.82
N ASP A 172 -14.38 7.66 -3.92
CA ASP A 172 -15.14 8.76 -4.51
C ASP A 172 -14.69 9.24 -5.90
N ASN A 173 -13.55 8.85 -6.52
CA ASN A 173 -13.23 9.45 -7.84
C ASN A 173 -12.22 8.78 -8.78
N LEU A 174 -11.77 7.55 -8.56
CA LEU A 174 -11.11 6.83 -9.65
C LEU A 174 -12.04 5.70 -10.08
N PRO A 175 -12.95 5.95 -11.04
CA PRO A 175 -13.53 4.83 -11.75
C PRO A 175 -12.33 4.01 -12.23
N LEU A 176 -12.32 2.72 -11.89
CA LEU A 176 -11.64 1.71 -12.69
C LEU A 176 -12.26 1.79 -14.08
N SER A 177 -11.86 2.81 -14.83
CA SER A 177 -12.44 3.13 -16.12
C SER A 177 -12.04 1.99 -17.04
N SER A 178 -12.94 1.60 -17.95
CA SER A 178 -12.66 0.63 -19.01
C SER A 178 -11.47 1.03 -19.92
N ASN A 179 -10.88 2.21 -19.74
CA ASN A 179 -9.71 2.68 -20.48
C ASN A 179 -8.37 2.12 -19.96
N PHE A 180 -8.39 1.32 -18.90
CA PHE A 180 -7.19 0.70 -18.32
C PHE A 180 -6.95 -0.74 -18.79
N GLU A 181 -7.84 -1.32 -19.60
CA GLU A 181 -7.75 -2.71 -20.10
C GLU A 181 -6.42 -3.01 -20.83
N ASP A 182 -5.71 -1.98 -21.32
CA ASP A 182 -4.44 -2.11 -22.05
C ASP A 182 -3.19 -1.68 -21.24
N MET A 183 -3.34 -1.25 -19.98
CA MET A 183 -2.22 -0.74 -19.19
C MET A 183 -1.56 -1.87 -18.40
N GLU A 184 -0.25 -2.08 -18.59
CA GLU A 184 0.50 -3.08 -17.81
C GLU A 184 0.34 -2.84 -16.30
N PHE A 185 0.21 -3.95 -15.57
CA PHE A 185 -0.01 -3.97 -14.13
C PHE A 185 0.93 -3.01 -13.39
N GLU A 186 2.24 -3.05 -13.70
CA GLU A 186 3.27 -2.21 -13.11
C GLU A 186 3.03 -0.70 -13.30
N LYS A 187 2.42 -0.28 -14.41
CA LYS A 187 2.07 1.13 -14.65
C LYS A 187 0.84 1.57 -13.86
N LEU A 188 -0.15 0.69 -13.74
CA LEU A 188 -1.31 0.92 -12.88
C LEU A 188 -0.89 0.96 -11.40
N GLN A 189 0.07 0.11 -11.00
CA GLN A 189 0.68 0.15 -9.67
C GLN A 189 1.22 1.55 -9.32
N GLN A 190 1.91 2.17 -10.28
CA GLN A 190 2.46 3.51 -10.14
C GLN A 190 1.37 4.58 -10.12
N TYR A 191 0.37 4.44 -10.98
CA TYR A 191 -0.72 5.42 -11.10
C TYR A 191 -1.52 5.60 -9.80
N TYR A 192 -1.65 4.54 -8.98
CA TYR A 192 -2.42 4.55 -7.72
C TYR A 192 -1.56 4.62 -6.45
N SER A 193 -0.23 4.76 -6.58
CA SER A 193 0.67 4.79 -5.42
C SER A 193 1.34 6.14 -5.22
N LEU A 194 1.29 6.63 -3.98
CA LEU A 194 2.12 7.74 -3.50
C LEU A 194 3.15 7.20 -2.52
N GLN A 195 4.37 7.74 -2.49
CA GLN A 195 5.25 7.44 -1.37
C GLN A 195 4.87 8.33 -0.17
N LEU A 196 5.13 7.88 1.06
CA LEU A 196 4.91 8.71 2.25
C LEU A 196 5.67 10.05 2.14
N ARG A 197 6.88 10.04 1.55
CA ARG A 197 7.64 11.27 1.28
C ARG A 197 6.86 12.30 0.44
N ASP A 198 6.10 11.86 -0.55
CA ASP A 198 5.33 12.74 -1.43
C ASP A 198 4.15 13.34 -0.67
N VAL A 199 3.49 12.52 0.16
CA VAL A 199 2.41 13.00 1.02
C VAL A 199 2.92 14.09 1.97
N ILE A 200 4.06 13.86 2.62
CA ILE A 200 4.67 14.84 3.51
C ILE A 200 4.99 16.13 2.74
N LYS A 201 5.65 16.04 1.58
CA LYS A 201 5.96 17.22 0.75
C LYS A 201 4.72 18.02 0.39
N VAL A 202 3.66 17.36 -0.07
CA VAL A 202 2.40 18.03 -0.43
C VAL A 202 1.78 18.73 0.78
N VAL A 203 1.82 18.11 1.97
CA VAL A 203 1.30 18.77 3.18
C VAL A 203 2.10 20.02 3.52
N PHE A 204 3.43 19.96 3.43
CA PHE A 204 4.31 21.11 3.65
C PHE A 204 4.07 22.22 2.61
N GLU A 205 3.97 21.86 1.33
CA GLU A 205 3.67 22.79 0.24
C GLU A 205 2.35 23.53 0.50
N VAL A 206 1.29 22.79 0.86
CA VAL A 206 -0.03 23.38 1.14
C VAL A 206 0.03 24.35 2.32
N VAL A 207 0.86 24.11 3.33
CA VAL A 207 1.01 25.05 4.45
C VAL A 207 1.96 26.22 4.15
N GLY A 208 2.55 26.29 2.95
CA GLY A 208 3.40 27.38 2.50
C GLY A 208 4.90 27.16 2.71
N ALA A 209 5.36 25.92 2.86
CA ALA A 209 6.77 25.59 3.03
C ALA A 209 7.25 24.52 2.04
N GLU A 210 8.39 24.75 1.41
CA GLU A 210 9.00 23.75 0.53
C GLU A 210 9.94 22.84 1.31
N LEU A 211 9.78 21.52 1.11
CA LEU A 211 10.53 20.48 1.80
C LEU A 211 11.39 19.66 0.83
N GLU A 212 12.70 19.60 1.08
CA GLU A 212 13.60 18.67 0.41
C GLU A 212 14.11 17.60 1.36
N PHE A 213 14.30 16.39 0.83
CA PHE A 213 14.96 15.31 1.56
C PHE A 213 16.43 15.22 1.15
N CYS A 214 17.32 15.16 2.14
CA CYS A 214 18.74 14.93 1.92
C CYS A 214 19.26 13.81 2.82
N GLY A 215 20.33 13.14 2.39
CA GLY A 215 20.85 11.93 3.03
C GLY A 215 20.41 10.66 2.31
N ARG A 216 20.66 9.49 2.93
CA ARG A 216 20.26 8.18 2.40
C ARG A 216 19.93 7.23 3.56
N GLY A 217 18.94 6.36 3.36
CA GLY A 217 18.54 5.36 4.35
C GLY A 217 18.17 6.02 5.69
N PRO A 218 18.58 5.45 6.84
CA PRO A 218 18.25 6.01 8.17
C PRO A 218 18.70 7.47 8.38
N GLN A 219 19.75 7.90 7.69
CA GLN A 219 20.28 9.26 7.83
C GLN A 219 19.52 10.29 6.97
N GLU A 220 18.53 9.86 6.18
CA GLU A 220 17.71 10.77 5.40
C GLU A 220 16.82 11.64 6.30
N ARG A 221 16.71 12.92 5.92
CA ARG A 221 16.05 13.95 6.71
C ARG A 221 15.38 14.98 5.80
N GLY A 222 14.21 15.45 6.22
CA GLY A 222 13.47 16.51 5.53
C GLY A 222 13.87 17.88 6.06
N ILE A 223 14.25 18.80 5.17
CA ILE A 223 14.71 20.15 5.46
C ILE A 223 13.85 21.17 4.71
N ILE A 224 13.48 22.26 5.39
CA ILE A 224 12.80 23.38 4.73
C ILE A 224 13.78 24.14 3.85
N VAL A 225 13.48 24.27 2.56
CA VAL A 225 14.35 24.94 1.58
C VAL A 225 13.81 26.27 1.08
N ASP A 226 12.50 26.49 1.15
CA ASP A 226 11.88 27.76 0.79
C ASP A 226 10.51 27.94 1.50
N TYR A 227 9.96 29.15 1.37
CA TYR A 227 8.60 29.51 1.78
C TYR A 227 7.83 30.16 0.64
N GLU A 228 6.71 29.55 0.28
CA GLU A 228 5.77 30.14 -0.67
C GLU A 228 4.66 30.90 0.07
N ASN A 229 4.99 32.03 0.70
CA ASN A 229 4.12 32.96 1.48
C ASN A 229 4.11 32.76 3.02
N GLU A 230 3.09 33.30 3.70
CA GLU A 230 2.83 33.12 5.13
C GLU A 230 2.36 31.69 5.41
N LEU A 231 2.92 31.05 6.44
CA LEU A 231 2.52 29.72 6.85
C LEU A 231 1.04 29.70 7.23
N LEU A 232 0.26 28.79 6.63
CA LEU A 232 -1.16 28.60 6.97
C LEU A 232 -1.36 28.07 8.39
N VAL A 233 -0.30 27.56 9.01
CA VAL A 233 -0.30 27.03 10.38
C VAL A 233 0.74 27.79 11.20
N GLU A 234 0.32 28.33 12.35
CA GLU A 234 1.25 28.94 13.31
C GLU A 234 2.21 27.87 13.83
N SER A 235 3.45 27.90 13.35
CA SER A 235 4.51 27.00 13.81
C SER A 235 5.72 27.79 14.28
N THR A 236 6.04 27.66 15.57
CA THR A 236 7.13 28.42 16.20
C THR A 236 8.52 27.83 15.96
N HIS A 237 8.57 26.56 15.51
CA HIS A 237 9.81 25.79 15.37
C HIS A 237 10.24 25.55 13.91
N ILE A 238 9.38 25.83 12.93
CA ILE A 238 9.68 25.66 11.51
C ILE A 238 10.36 26.92 10.99
N ARG A 239 11.61 26.77 10.52
CA ARG A 239 12.43 27.85 9.93
C ARG A 239 13.17 27.34 8.71
N LEU A 240 13.55 28.25 7.82
CA LEU A 240 14.39 27.94 6.67
C LEU A 240 15.67 27.20 7.11
N GLY A 241 16.01 26.11 6.44
CA GLY A 241 17.16 25.27 6.75
C GLY A 241 17.00 24.34 7.97
N ASN A 242 15.87 24.38 8.68
CA ASN A 242 15.63 23.44 9.77
C ASN A 242 15.31 22.06 9.22
N THR A 243 15.94 21.05 9.82
CA THR A 243 15.43 19.67 9.73
C THR A 243 14.09 19.61 10.46
N VAL A 244 13.06 19.13 9.77
CA VAL A 244 11.68 18.98 10.26
C VAL A 244 11.18 17.54 10.17
N VAL A 245 11.81 16.68 9.38
CA VAL A 245 11.50 15.24 9.32
C VAL A 245 12.75 14.42 9.62
N LYS A 246 12.60 13.37 10.43
CA LYS A 246 13.67 12.41 10.74
C LYS A 246 13.16 10.98 10.69
N ILE A 247 14.01 10.08 10.19
CA ILE A 247 13.73 8.65 10.24
C ILE A 247 14.00 8.10 11.64
N ASN A 248 13.16 7.17 12.08
CA ASN A 248 13.37 6.38 13.28
C ASN A 248 14.33 5.22 12.97
N ASP A 249 15.62 5.44 13.20
CA ASP A 249 16.71 4.50 12.92
C ASP A 249 16.47 3.09 13.49
N THR A 250 15.80 3.00 14.66
CA THR A 250 15.57 1.72 15.34
C THR A 250 14.55 0.84 14.60
N LEU A 251 13.60 1.46 13.90
CA LEU A 251 12.48 0.77 13.27
C LEU A 251 12.63 0.63 11.76
N HIS A 252 13.51 1.43 11.15
CA HIS A 252 13.76 1.40 9.72
C HIS A 252 14.24 0.01 9.25
N GLU A 253 15.22 -0.59 9.94
CA GLU A 253 15.77 -1.91 9.61
C GLU A 253 14.74 -3.04 9.74
N GLN A 254 13.76 -2.90 10.63
CA GLN A 254 12.72 -3.92 10.82
C GLN A 254 11.59 -3.83 9.81
N LEU A 255 11.46 -2.69 9.14
CA LEU A 255 10.40 -2.43 8.17
C LEU A 255 10.90 -2.47 6.73
N SER A 256 12.21 -2.29 6.48
CA SER A 256 12.80 -2.32 5.13
C SER A 256 12.50 -3.61 4.37
N ASP A 257 12.50 -4.76 5.05
CA ASP A 257 12.22 -6.07 4.44
C ASP A 257 10.75 -6.22 4.00
N ASN A 258 9.83 -5.43 4.56
CA ASN A 258 8.40 -5.44 4.19
C ASN A 258 8.08 -4.54 2.99
N PHE A 259 9.02 -3.70 2.54
CA PHE A 259 8.79 -2.72 1.47
C PHE A 259 9.60 -3.00 0.20
N THR A 260 10.55 -3.93 0.23
CA THR A 260 11.29 -4.36 -0.95
C THR A 260 10.58 -5.53 -1.62
N SER A 261 9.78 -5.26 -2.66
CA SER A 261 9.33 -6.32 -3.56
C SER A 261 10.50 -6.77 -4.45
N PRO A 262 10.56 -8.06 -4.87
CA PRO A 262 11.43 -8.47 -5.98
C PRO A 262 11.04 -7.82 -7.31
N VAL A 263 9.84 -7.22 -7.40
CA VAL A 263 9.48 -6.33 -8.50
C VAL A 263 10.33 -5.07 -8.36
N LYS A 264 11.41 -5.01 -9.15
CA LYS A 264 12.21 -3.79 -9.33
C LYS A 264 11.23 -2.66 -9.66
N THR A 265 11.02 -1.76 -8.70
CA THR A 265 10.38 -0.47 -8.96
C THR A 265 11.17 0.15 -10.12
N SER A 266 10.51 0.37 -11.26
CA SER A 266 11.18 1.00 -12.40
C SER A 266 11.78 2.33 -11.95
N ASP A 267 12.96 2.67 -12.48
CA ASP A 267 13.66 3.92 -12.17
C ASP A 267 12.86 5.19 -12.55
N SER A 268 11.73 5.04 -13.27
CA SER A 268 10.76 6.10 -13.57
C SER A 268 9.54 6.00 -12.65
N TYR A 269 9.64 6.58 -11.44
CA TYR A 269 8.47 6.84 -10.62
C TYR A 269 7.81 8.14 -11.12
N GLU A 270 6.76 8.01 -11.95
CA GLU A 270 5.93 9.15 -12.36
C GLU A 270 4.75 9.29 -11.40
N ILE A 271 4.71 10.42 -10.68
CA ILE A 271 3.64 10.73 -9.74
C ILE A 271 2.40 11.15 -10.53
N ASN A 272 1.24 10.62 -10.17
CA ASN A 272 -0.03 10.98 -10.78
C ASN A 272 -0.51 12.36 -10.30
N ASP A 273 -0.50 13.35 -11.19
CA ASP A 273 -0.96 14.73 -10.91
C ASP A 273 -2.37 14.79 -10.32
N SER A 274 -3.28 13.91 -10.76
CA SER A 274 -4.65 13.89 -10.25
C SER A 274 -4.72 13.45 -8.79
N LEU A 275 -3.84 12.53 -8.36
CA LEU A 275 -3.72 12.14 -6.95
C LEU A 275 -3.13 13.27 -6.11
N ILE A 276 -2.13 13.98 -6.64
CA ILE A 276 -1.53 15.14 -5.97
C ILE A 276 -2.56 16.25 -5.79
N ASP A 277 -3.34 16.57 -6.83
CA ASP A 277 -4.42 17.57 -6.74
C ASP A 277 -5.50 17.18 -5.72
N TRP A 278 -5.88 15.91 -5.70
CA TRP A 278 -6.80 15.39 -4.67
C TRP A 278 -6.22 15.56 -3.27
N LEU A 279 -4.95 15.20 -3.07
CA LEU A 279 -4.27 15.29 -1.78
C LEU A 279 -4.13 16.76 -1.31
N LYS A 280 -3.81 17.67 -2.24
CA LYS A 280 -3.77 19.12 -1.99
C LYS A 280 -5.12 19.63 -1.50
N ARG A 281 -6.22 19.27 -2.19
CA ARG A 281 -7.59 19.65 -1.79
C ARG A 281 -7.95 19.09 -0.41
N LEU A 282 -7.62 17.83 -0.15
CA LEU A 282 -7.89 17.17 1.13
C LEU A 282 -7.13 17.86 2.28
N THR A 283 -5.83 18.09 2.09
CA THR A 283 -4.98 18.79 3.06
C THR A 283 -5.48 20.21 3.33
N HIS A 284 -5.76 20.99 2.29
CA HIS A 284 -6.23 22.37 2.43
C HIS A 284 -7.54 22.43 3.25
N LYS A 285 -8.46 21.49 3.03
CA LYS A 285 -9.70 21.36 3.82
C LYS A 285 -9.43 21.05 5.30
N LYS A 286 -8.37 20.30 5.62
CA LYS A 286 -7.98 19.96 7.00
C LYS A 286 -7.25 21.11 7.70
N VAL A 287 -6.43 21.87 6.96
CA VAL A 287 -5.68 23.02 7.51
C VAL A 287 -6.62 24.17 7.88
N LEU A 288 -7.65 24.43 7.08
CA LEU A 288 -8.61 25.53 7.29
C LEU A 288 -9.72 25.23 8.32
N LYS A 289 -9.79 24.01 8.85
CA LYS A 289 -10.75 23.61 9.89
C LYS A 289 -10.12 23.66 11.28
#